data_AF-A0A8H6XGG4-F1
#
_entry.id   AF-A0A8H6XGG4-F1
#
_cell.length_a   1.000
_cell.length_b   1.000
_cell.length_c   1.000
_cell.angle_alpha   90.00
_cell.angle_beta   90.00
_cell.angle_gamma   90.00
#
_symmetry.space_group_name_H-M   'P 1'
#
loop_
_entity.id
_entity.type
_entity.pdbx_description
1 polymer ?
#
loop_
_entity_poly.entity_id
_entity_poly.type
_entity_poly.pdbx_seq_one_letter_code
_entity_poly.pdbx_strand_id
1 'polypeptide(L)'
;MLLRPAKSLRPSRFAAMRCISRSATLGATPAPTVRPVPSPAFQQVPPGTTALAPAAHNYGPPPDELLDSSFVGLSGGQIFHEMMLRHDVKHVFGYPGGTILPVFDAIYNSPHFGFVLPRHEQGAGHMAEGYARVSGKPGVVLVTSGPGATNVVTPMQDALSDGIPLVVFCGQVATSAIGSDGFQEADMIGISRSCTKWNVMVKDIAEIPRRINEAFKIAASGRPGPVLVDLPKDVTASILRTALPFKHTTPGYGALGLPSNPLALPEPPVDTSLILQAAALINQAQRPVVYAGAGVLSSPHGPQLLAQLAEQGNIPVCTTLQGLGAFDETHPKSLHMLGMHGSAYANLAMQQADVIIALGARFDDHVTGKIDAFAPAARAAATQGCGGIIHFEILPKNVNKVVEANIPVLGDVVQNMAAMVPHIRTAPRTQWFADIAAWKKTYPFTFTPSVEGARMKPQEVIEAL
;
A
#
# COMPACT_ATOMS: atom_id res chain seq x y z
N MET A 1 29.15 -31.41 -51.82
CA MET A 1 28.47 -32.18 -52.87
C MET A 1 26.97 -31.90 -52.76
N LEU A 2 26.51 -30.89 -53.51
CA LEU A 2 25.37 -30.91 -54.47
C LEU A 2 23.99 -30.71 -53.80
N LEU A 3 23.43 -29.48 -53.76
CA LEU A 3 22.75 -28.68 -54.83
C LEU A 3 21.26 -29.11 -55.02
N ARG A 4 20.29 -28.31 -54.49
CA ARG A 4 19.43 -27.27 -55.17
C ARG A 4 18.12 -27.84 -55.79
N PRO A 5 17.08 -27.04 -56.17
CA PRO A 5 16.51 -25.80 -55.59
C PRO A 5 14.97 -25.56 -55.78
N ALA A 6 14.49 -24.45 -55.20
CA ALA A 6 13.59 -23.40 -55.72
C ALA A 6 12.08 -23.60 -56.06
N LYS A 7 11.27 -22.65 -55.52
CA LYS A 7 10.28 -21.78 -56.22
C LYS A 7 9.98 -20.59 -55.28
N SER A 8 10.66 -19.45 -55.40
CA SER A 8 10.34 -18.23 -56.19
C SER A 8 8.91 -17.68 -56.01
N LEU A 9 8.78 -16.53 -55.35
CA LEU A 9 7.76 -15.51 -55.62
C LEU A 9 8.29 -14.13 -55.17
N ARG A 10 8.39 -13.22 -56.13
CA ARG A 10 8.56 -11.76 -56.01
C ARG A 10 7.66 -11.16 -57.14
N PRO A 11 7.42 -9.84 -57.16
CA PRO A 11 6.55 -9.07 -56.28
C PRO A 11 5.44 -8.38 -57.13
N SER A 12 4.58 -7.54 -56.52
CA SER A 12 4.25 -6.18 -56.99
C SER A 12 2.79 -5.75 -56.78
N ARG A 13 2.68 -4.43 -56.54
CA ARG A 13 1.56 -3.51 -56.85
C ARG A 13 0.38 -3.46 -55.88
N PHE A 14 0.54 -2.58 -54.90
CA PHE A 14 -0.51 -1.65 -54.47
C PHE A 14 -1.11 -0.93 -55.70
N ALA A 15 -2.43 -1.08 -55.91
CA ALA A 15 -3.34 0.00 -56.31
C ALA A 15 -4.77 -0.51 -56.49
N ALA A 16 -5.70 0.19 -55.84
CA ALA A 16 -7.11 0.38 -56.20
C ALA A 16 -8.09 -0.81 -56.16
N MET A 17 -9.06 -0.74 -55.23
CA MET A 17 -10.47 -0.80 -55.64
C MET A 17 -11.41 -0.18 -54.59
N ARG A 18 -12.07 0.90 -55.00
CA ARG A 18 -13.32 1.45 -54.46
C ARG A 18 -14.49 0.53 -54.82
N CYS A 19 -15.64 0.78 -54.16
CA CYS A 19 -17.02 0.36 -54.45
C CYS A 19 -17.45 -0.99 -53.82
N ILE A 20 -18.62 -1.21 -53.21
CA ILE A 20 -19.92 -0.51 -53.04
C ILE A 20 -20.60 -1.20 -51.83
N SER A 21 -21.30 -0.48 -50.94
CA SER A 21 -22.75 -0.73 -50.76
C SER A 21 -23.46 0.48 -50.16
N ARG A 22 -24.14 1.23 -51.04
CA ARG A 22 -25.30 2.05 -50.68
C ARG A 22 -26.50 1.13 -50.59
N SER A 23 -27.14 1.04 -49.43
CA SER A 23 -28.51 0.57 -49.25
C SER A 23 -29.01 1.09 -47.91
N ALA A 24 -30.27 1.55 -47.90
CA ALA A 24 -31.02 2.12 -46.76
C ALA A 24 -30.83 3.61 -46.45
N THR A 25 -31.26 4.49 -47.36
CA THR A 25 -31.80 5.80 -46.97
C THR A 25 -33.02 6.14 -47.84
N LEU A 26 -34.15 5.47 -47.55
CA LEU A 26 -35.48 5.93 -47.95
C LEU A 26 -36.42 5.59 -46.78
N GLY A 27 -36.61 6.57 -45.87
CA GLY A 27 -37.57 6.44 -44.77
C GLY A 27 -37.20 7.03 -43.40
N ALA A 28 -36.18 7.90 -43.28
CA ALA A 28 -35.86 8.52 -41.99
C ALA A 28 -36.46 9.92 -41.87
N THR A 29 -37.44 10.10 -40.98
CA THR A 29 -37.89 11.40 -40.47
C THR A 29 -36.88 11.97 -39.46
N PRO A 30 -36.71 13.31 -39.38
CA PRO A 30 -35.78 13.90 -38.42
C PRO A 30 -36.29 13.71 -36.99
N ALA A 31 -35.45 13.17 -36.11
CA ALA A 31 -35.74 13.08 -34.68
C ALA A 31 -35.73 14.49 -34.04
N PRO A 32 -36.63 14.78 -33.09
CA PRO A 32 -36.65 16.06 -32.40
C PRO A 32 -35.39 16.25 -31.54
N THR A 33 -34.83 17.47 -31.60
CA THR A 33 -33.71 17.94 -30.80
C THR A 33 -34.16 18.28 -29.38
N VAL A 34 -34.24 17.29 -28.48
CA VAL A 34 -34.30 17.52 -27.04
C VAL A 34 -33.52 16.41 -26.34
N ARG A 35 -32.44 16.75 -25.62
CA ARG A 35 -31.76 15.79 -24.72
C ARG A 35 -32.72 15.42 -23.56
N PRO A 36 -32.78 14.15 -23.14
CA PRO A 36 -33.44 13.80 -21.89
C PRO A 36 -32.76 14.52 -20.72
N VAL A 37 -33.57 15.10 -19.83
CA VAL A 37 -33.13 15.58 -18.51
C VAL A 37 -32.56 14.37 -17.74
N PRO A 38 -31.39 14.48 -17.08
CA PRO A 38 -30.85 13.39 -16.28
C PRO A 38 -31.81 13.00 -15.13
N SER A 39 -31.72 11.74 -14.71
CA SER A 39 -32.56 11.13 -13.66
C SER A 39 -32.70 12.02 -12.41
N PRO A 40 -33.91 12.19 -11.84
CA PRO A 40 -34.15 13.06 -10.67
C PRO A 40 -33.49 12.58 -9.36
N ALA A 41 -32.80 11.43 -9.37
CA ALA A 41 -32.26 10.80 -8.17
C ALA A 41 -31.04 11.54 -7.57
N PHE A 42 -30.57 12.64 -8.16
CA PHE A 42 -29.41 13.39 -7.67
C PHE A 42 -29.77 14.63 -6.80
N GLN A 43 -31.06 14.92 -6.58
CA GLN A 43 -31.50 16.08 -5.78
C GLN A 43 -32.77 15.79 -4.95
N GLN A 44 -32.76 14.75 -4.11
CA GLN A 44 -33.80 14.65 -3.07
C GLN A 44 -33.28 15.20 -1.74
N VAL A 45 -33.86 16.33 -1.34
CA VAL A 45 -33.82 16.83 0.03
C VAL A 45 -34.69 15.91 0.90
N PRO A 46 -34.24 15.46 2.08
CA PRO A 46 -35.05 14.57 2.94
C PRO A 46 -36.37 15.25 3.37
N PRO A 47 -37.47 14.49 3.55
CA PRO A 47 -38.73 15.06 4.01
C PRO A 47 -38.63 15.51 5.47
N GLY A 48 -39.17 16.69 5.73
CA GLY A 48 -39.03 17.43 6.98
C GLY A 48 -39.54 16.70 8.22
N THR A 49 -38.70 16.71 9.26
CA THR A 49 -39.12 16.50 10.64
C THR A 49 -39.66 17.80 11.22
N THR A 50 -40.81 17.67 11.86
CA THR A 50 -41.58 18.62 12.67
C THR A 50 -40.77 19.69 13.40
N ALA A 51 -41.27 20.92 13.30
CA ALA A 51 -40.80 22.10 14.01
C ALA A 51 -40.85 21.94 15.53
N LEU A 52 -39.71 22.14 16.18
CA LEU A 52 -39.62 22.60 17.57
C LEU A 52 -39.01 24.01 17.55
N ALA A 53 -39.69 24.93 18.23
CA ALA A 53 -39.31 26.34 18.35
C ALA A 53 -37.91 26.50 19.02
N PRO A 54 -37.19 27.60 18.76
CA PRO A 54 -35.78 27.71 19.12
C PRO A 54 -35.61 27.98 20.62
N ALA A 55 -34.89 27.10 21.31
CA ALA A 55 -34.23 27.47 22.54
C ALA A 55 -33.06 28.39 22.17
N ALA A 56 -33.11 29.64 22.64
CA ALA A 56 -32.02 30.58 22.50
C ALA A 56 -30.81 30.07 23.30
N HIS A 57 -29.90 29.38 22.61
CA HIS A 57 -28.57 29.10 23.12
C HIS A 57 -27.59 30.07 22.46
N ASN A 58 -27.06 30.97 23.29
CA ASN A 58 -25.85 31.73 22.99
C ASN A 58 -24.72 30.75 22.66
N TYR A 59 -24.44 30.55 21.37
CA TYR A 59 -23.21 29.92 20.92
C TYR A 59 -22.23 31.03 20.55
N GLY A 60 -21.34 31.37 21.48
CA GLY A 60 -19.98 31.71 21.08
C GLY A 60 -19.31 30.44 20.53
N PRO A 61 -18.31 30.57 19.64
CA PRO A 61 -17.62 29.41 19.09
C PRO A 61 -17.00 28.56 20.22
N PRO A 62 -17.03 27.22 20.12
CA PRO A 62 -16.44 26.34 21.11
C PRO A 62 -14.92 26.56 21.22
N PRO A 63 -14.31 26.23 22.37
CA PRO A 63 -12.89 26.50 22.65
C PRO A 63 -11.87 25.77 21.74
N ASP A 64 -12.32 24.94 20.78
CA ASP A 64 -11.48 24.22 19.80
C ASP A 64 -11.27 24.96 18.46
N GLU A 65 -11.89 26.13 18.24
CA GLU A 65 -11.71 26.91 17.02
C GLU A 65 -10.58 27.94 17.12
N LEU A 66 -9.37 27.48 17.45
CA LEU A 66 -8.19 28.29 17.19
C LEU A 66 -8.06 28.43 15.66
N LEU A 67 -8.18 29.67 15.17
CA LEU A 67 -7.96 30.01 13.78
C LEU A 67 -6.48 30.34 13.55
N ASP A 68 -5.96 29.86 12.43
CA ASP A 68 -4.61 30.10 11.94
C ASP A 68 -4.66 31.02 10.71
N SER A 69 -4.01 32.17 10.82
CA SER A 69 -3.87 33.14 9.74
C SER A 69 -2.54 33.05 8.99
N SER A 70 -1.65 32.11 9.35
CA SER A 70 -0.30 31.99 8.75
C SER A 70 -0.30 31.68 7.25
N PHE A 71 -1.39 31.12 6.71
CA PHE A 71 -1.56 30.86 5.27
C PHE A 71 -2.30 31.97 4.51
N VAL A 72 -2.83 32.98 5.19
CA VAL A 72 -3.56 34.07 4.53
C VAL A 72 -2.60 34.88 3.65
N GLY A 73 -2.98 35.09 2.40
CA GLY A 73 -2.16 35.76 1.39
C GLY A 73 -1.26 34.83 0.58
N LEU A 74 -1.17 33.55 0.94
CA LEU A 74 -0.43 32.56 0.16
C LEU A 74 -1.28 31.97 -0.97
N SER A 75 -0.61 31.63 -2.07
CA SER A 75 -1.20 30.80 -3.13
C SER A 75 -1.34 29.34 -2.70
N GLY A 76 -2.19 28.58 -3.39
CA GLY A 76 -2.32 27.15 -3.13
C GLY A 76 -1.01 26.38 -3.33
N GLY A 77 -0.16 26.79 -4.29
CA GLY A 77 1.19 26.27 -4.47
C GLY A 77 2.11 26.55 -3.27
N GLN A 78 2.08 27.77 -2.71
CA GLN A 78 2.86 28.13 -1.53
C GLN A 78 2.36 27.42 -0.27
N ILE A 79 1.03 27.23 -0.15
CA ILE A 79 0.46 26.41 0.92
C ILE A 79 0.92 24.96 0.79
N PHE A 80 0.90 24.38 -0.42
CA PHE A 80 1.45 23.04 -0.65
C PHE A 80 2.91 22.96 -0.19
N HIS A 81 3.74 23.93 -0.60
CA HIS A 81 5.14 24.00 -0.24
C HIS A 81 5.34 23.96 1.28
N GLU A 82 4.69 24.85 2.01
CA GLU A 82 4.74 24.93 3.47
C GLU A 82 4.20 23.66 4.16
N MET A 83 3.16 23.03 3.61
CA MET A 83 2.67 21.76 4.15
C MET A 83 3.68 20.62 3.97
N MET A 84 4.49 20.59 2.91
CA MET A 84 5.58 19.61 2.79
C MET A 84 6.60 19.77 3.91
N LEU A 85 6.92 21.01 4.31
CA LEU A 85 7.81 21.28 5.44
C LEU A 85 7.19 20.78 6.74
N ARG A 86 5.91 21.08 6.98
CA ARG A 86 5.20 20.65 8.20
C ARG A 86 5.06 19.14 8.34
N HIS A 87 5.08 18.39 7.24
CA HIS A 87 5.11 16.92 7.21
C HIS A 87 6.54 16.32 7.17
N ASP A 88 7.58 17.14 7.41
CA ASP A 88 8.98 16.72 7.42
C ASP A 88 9.45 16.04 6.13
N VAL A 89 8.83 16.39 4.99
CA VAL A 89 9.22 15.87 3.67
C VAL A 89 10.62 16.35 3.34
N LYS A 90 11.50 15.41 2.97
CA LYS A 90 12.89 15.70 2.59
C LYS A 90 13.18 15.49 1.11
N HIS A 91 12.36 14.69 0.43
CA HIS A 91 12.49 14.42 -1.00
C HIS A 91 11.12 14.36 -1.67
N VAL A 92 11.01 14.99 -2.83
CA VAL A 92 9.85 14.93 -3.73
C VAL A 92 10.31 14.40 -5.08
N PHE A 93 9.58 13.41 -5.60
CA PHE A 93 9.86 12.78 -6.89
C PHE A 93 8.80 13.22 -7.88
N GLY A 94 9.16 13.83 -9.01
CA GLY A 94 8.11 14.44 -9.82
C GLY A 94 8.52 14.89 -11.21
N TYR A 95 7.51 15.22 -12.01
CA TYR A 95 7.68 15.68 -13.38
C TYR A 95 6.73 16.85 -13.67
N PRO A 96 7.22 17.98 -14.23
CA PRO A 96 6.41 19.18 -14.43
C PRO A 96 5.41 19.03 -15.58
N GLY A 97 4.37 19.87 -15.57
CA GLY A 97 3.45 20.03 -16.68
C GLY A 97 2.41 21.13 -16.43
N GLY A 98 1.64 21.47 -17.47
CA GLY A 98 0.87 22.72 -17.53
C GLY A 98 -0.13 22.91 -16.38
N THR A 99 -0.74 21.83 -15.89
CA THR A 99 -1.79 21.90 -14.85
C THR A 99 -1.23 21.94 -13.43
N ILE A 100 0.04 21.58 -13.23
CA ILE A 100 0.71 21.61 -11.92
C ILE A 100 1.72 22.76 -11.80
N LEU A 101 1.84 23.62 -12.82
CA LEU A 101 2.78 24.75 -12.82
C LEU A 101 2.69 25.67 -11.59
N PRO A 102 1.50 26.05 -11.06
CA PRO A 102 1.44 26.90 -9.86
C PRO A 102 2.16 26.30 -8.64
N VAL A 103 2.15 24.97 -8.53
CA VAL A 103 2.86 24.25 -7.46
C VAL A 103 4.36 24.20 -7.76
N PHE A 104 4.75 23.92 -9.01
CA PHE A 104 6.16 23.90 -9.42
C PHE A 104 6.85 25.26 -9.26
N ASP A 105 6.14 26.35 -9.55
CA ASP A 105 6.63 27.72 -9.34
C ASP A 105 6.88 28.00 -7.85
N ALA A 106 5.96 27.59 -6.97
CA ALA A 106 6.10 27.78 -5.53
C ALA A 106 7.25 26.99 -4.90
N ILE A 107 7.65 25.85 -5.49
CA ILE A 107 8.79 25.04 -5.01
C ILE A 107 10.10 25.35 -5.74
N TYR A 108 10.09 26.29 -6.70
CA TYR A 108 11.27 26.63 -7.50
C TYR A 108 12.42 27.10 -6.59
N ASN A 109 13.59 26.45 -6.74
CA ASN A 109 14.78 26.67 -5.91
C ASN A 109 14.54 26.57 -4.39
N SER A 110 13.51 25.83 -3.95
CA SER A 110 13.28 25.63 -2.53
C SER A 110 14.47 24.92 -1.87
N PRO A 111 15.01 25.44 -0.75
CA PRO A 111 16.11 24.78 -0.03
C PRO A 111 15.65 23.70 0.95
N HIS A 112 14.33 23.48 1.10
CA HIS A 112 13.78 22.69 2.21
C HIS A 112 13.69 21.18 1.95
N PHE A 113 13.64 20.77 0.68
CA PHE A 113 13.64 19.36 0.27
C PHE A 113 14.33 19.20 -1.08
N GLY A 114 14.89 18.02 -1.33
CA GLY A 114 15.43 17.65 -2.64
C GLY A 114 14.30 17.34 -3.62
N PHE A 115 14.42 17.86 -4.85
CA PHE A 115 13.54 17.46 -5.95
C PHE A 115 14.27 16.51 -6.90
N VAL A 116 13.69 15.34 -7.15
CA VAL A 116 14.24 14.33 -8.06
C VAL A 116 13.40 14.28 -9.32
N LEU A 117 13.98 14.70 -10.45
CA LEU A 117 13.34 14.71 -11.76
C LEU A 117 13.68 13.42 -12.55
N PRO A 118 12.73 12.49 -12.73
CA PRO A 118 12.93 11.31 -13.56
C PRO A 118 12.87 11.63 -15.06
N ARG A 119 12.92 10.59 -15.89
CA ARG A 119 12.59 10.68 -17.33
C ARG A 119 11.16 10.25 -17.65
N HIS A 120 10.44 9.69 -16.68
CA HIS A 120 9.05 9.23 -16.81
C HIS A 120 8.39 9.20 -15.42
N GLU A 121 7.10 9.54 -15.32
CA GLU A 121 6.38 9.62 -14.05
C GLU A 121 6.25 8.26 -13.35
N GLN A 122 6.18 7.17 -14.10
CA GLN A 122 6.30 5.82 -13.52
C GLN A 122 7.59 5.68 -12.69
N GLY A 123 8.71 6.22 -13.19
CA GLY A 123 9.97 6.28 -12.47
C GLY A 123 9.85 7.12 -11.20
N ALA A 124 9.11 8.24 -11.23
CA ALA A 124 8.85 9.04 -10.02
C ALA A 124 8.15 8.20 -8.93
N GLY A 125 7.12 7.45 -9.33
CA GLY A 125 6.40 6.55 -8.44
C GLY A 125 7.31 5.49 -7.82
N HIS A 126 8.01 4.70 -8.64
CA HIS A 126 8.88 3.62 -8.13
C HIS A 126 10.10 4.14 -7.34
N MET A 127 10.64 5.32 -7.66
CA MET A 127 11.68 5.94 -6.84
C MET A 127 11.14 6.33 -5.46
N ALA A 128 9.93 6.89 -5.40
CA ALA A 128 9.27 7.24 -4.15
C ALA A 128 8.93 5.98 -3.31
N GLU A 129 8.59 4.86 -3.94
CA GLU A 129 8.41 3.57 -3.28
C GLU A 129 9.72 3.06 -2.65
N GLY A 130 10.82 3.08 -3.41
CA GLY A 130 12.14 2.73 -2.89
C GLY A 130 12.56 3.64 -1.72
N TYR A 131 12.32 4.95 -1.84
CA TYR A 131 12.56 5.91 -0.77
C TYR A 131 11.74 5.58 0.49
N ALA A 132 10.46 5.25 0.33
CA ALA A 132 9.57 4.93 1.44
C ALA A 132 10.02 3.65 2.17
N ARG A 133 10.41 2.60 1.43
CA ARG A 133 10.89 1.34 2.01
C ARG A 133 12.18 1.50 2.82
N VAL A 134 13.09 2.37 2.38
CA VAL A 134 14.39 2.58 3.05
C VAL A 134 14.27 3.56 4.22
N SER A 135 13.52 4.65 4.06
CA SER A 135 13.44 5.72 5.05
C SER A 135 12.37 5.49 6.13
N GLY A 136 11.39 4.62 5.88
CA GLY A 136 10.20 4.46 6.72
C GLY A 136 9.24 5.66 6.67
N LYS A 137 9.47 6.63 5.77
CA LYS A 137 8.63 7.83 5.60
C LYS A 137 7.78 7.73 4.32
N PRO A 138 6.61 8.39 4.26
CA PRO A 138 5.83 8.41 3.02
C PRO A 138 6.63 8.96 1.84
N GLY A 139 6.61 8.23 0.72
CA GLY A 139 7.17 8.71 -0.54
C GLY A 139 6.23 9.72 -1.20
N VAL A 140 6.75 10.90 -1.57
CA VAL A 140 5.94 11.97 -2.15
C VAL A 140 6.17 12.07 -3.65
N VAL A 141 5.08 11.94 -4.41
CA VAL A 141 5.09 12.05 -5.87
C VAL A 141 4.36 13.33 -6.29
N LEU A 142 4.95 14.11 -7.21
CA LEU A 142 4.34 15.34 -7.75
C LEU A 142 4.35 15.34 -9.28
N VAL A 143 3.19 15.20 -9.91
CA VAL A 143 3.06 15.08 -11.37
C VAL A 143 1.96 15.98 -11.94
N THR A 144 1.97 16.19 -13.26
CA THR A 144 0.89 16.93 -13.96
C THR A 144 -0.37 16.09 -14.17
N SER A 145 -1.45 16.71 -14.66
CA SER A 145 -2.70 16.03 -15.04
C SER A 145 -2.56 15.07 -16.22
N GLY A 146 -3.66 14.39 -16.55
CA GLY A 146 -3.78 13.59 -17.76
C GLY A 146 -2.68 12.53 -17.84
N PRO A 147 -1.80 12.58 -18.87
CA PRO A 147 -0.77 11.55 -19.06
C PRO A 147 0.17 11.40 -17.85
N GLY A 148 0.58 12.51 -17.22
CA GLY A 148 1.50 12.45 -16.08
C GLY A 148 0.92 11.70 -14.89
N ALA A 149 -0.38 11.91 -14.63
CA ALA A 149 -1.10 11.23 -13.57
C ALA A 149 -1.45 9.77 -13.93
N THR A 150 -1.81 9.48 -15.18
CA THR A 150 -2.08 8.09 -15.59
C THR A 150 -0.82 7.21 -15.58
N ASN A 151 0.35 7.82 -15.80
CA ASN A 151 1.64 7.12 -15.76
C ASN A 151 2.04 6.64 -14.35
N VAL A 152 1.41 7.16 -13.29
CA VAL A 152 1.66 6.71 -11.90
C VAL A 152 0.66 5.66 -11.41
N VAL A 153 -0.27 5.19 -12.27
CA VAL A 153 -1.24 4.14 -11.90
C VAL A 153 -0.55 2.83 -11.54
N THR A 154 0.46 2.41 -12.29
CA THR A 154 1.23 1.19 -11.98
C THR A 154 1.95 1.29 -10.63
N PRO A 155 2.74 2.35 -10.34
CA PRO A 155 3.31 2.55 -9.00
C PRO A 155 2.28 2.61 -7.87
N MET A 156 1.11 3.22 -8.09
CA MET A 156 0.04 3.19 -7.08
C MET A 156 -0.46 1.77 -6.85
N GLN A 157 -0.71 0.98 -7.90
CA GLN A 157 -1.13 -0.40 -7.69
C GLN A 157 -0.05 -1.25 -7.01
N ASP A 158 1.23 -1.03 -7.34
CA ASP A 158 2.37 -1.70 -6.73
C ASP A 158 2.42 -1.41 -5.22
N ALA A 159 2.46 -0.12 -4.85
CA ALA A 159 2.44 0.35 -3.48
C ALA A 159 1.21 -0.15 -2.69
N LEU A 160 0.02 -0.27 -3.30
CA LEU A 160 -1.15 -0.82 -2.62
C LEU A 160 -1.02 -2.32 -2.35
N SER A 161 -0.45 -3.04 -3.32
CA SER A 161 -0.26 -4.49 -3.27
C SER A 161 0.77 -4.87 -2.20
N ASP A 162 1.85 -4.10 -2.08
CA ASP A 162 2.92 -4.33 -1.10
C ASP A 162 2.71 -3.60 0.22
N GLY A 163 1.88 -2.56 0.25
CA GLY A 163 1.59 -1.78 1.46
C GLY A 163 2.66 -0.74 1.76
N ILE A 164 3.01 0.06 0.74
CA ILE A 164 4.03 1.10 0.79
C ILE A 164 3.36 2.48 0.96
N PRO A 165 3.75 3.32 1.94
CA PRO A 165 3.17 4.64 2.13
C PRO A 165 3.60 5.58 0.99
N LEU A 166 2.66 5.90 0.10
CA LEU A 166 2.89 6.77 -1.05
C LEU A 166 1.84 7.88 -1.07
N VAL A 167 2.25 9.13 -1.22
CA VAL A 167 1.34 10.29 -1.34
C VAL A 167 1.55 10.91 -2.71
N VAL A 168 0.56 10.71 -3.60
CA VAL A 168 0.60 11.21 -4.97
C VAL A 168 -0.18 12.50 -5.06
N PHE A 169 0.50 13.58 -5.46
CA PHE A 169 -0.10 14.84 -5.85
C PHE A 169 -0.08 14.94 -7.36
N CYS A 170 -1.25 15.05 -7.98
CA CYS A 170 -1.36 15.30 -9.42
C CYS A 170 -2.06 16.62 -9.70
N GLY A 171 -1.58 17.34 -10.72
CA GLY A 171 -2.31 18.49 -11.26
C GLY A 171 -3.62 18.05 -11.91
N GLN A 172 -4.55 19.00 -12.03
CA GLN A 172 -5.79 18.82 -12.78
C GLN A 172 -6.12 20.08 -13.59
N VAL A 173 -6.93 19.93 -14.63
CA VAL A 173 -7.53 21.07 -15.33
C VAL A 173 -8.29 21.99 -14.36
N ALA A 174 -8.60 23.21 -14.78
CA ALA A 174 -9.33 24.14 -13.91
C ALA A 174 -10.70 23.55 -13.55
N THR A 175 -11.21 23.84 -12.36
CA THR A 175 -12.50 23.30 -11.88
C THR A 175 -13.65 23.54 -12.87
N SER A 176 -13.63 24.68 -13.59
CA SER A 176 -14.61 25.04 -14.62
C SER A 176 -14.54 24.21 -15.92
N ALA A 177 -13.44 23.50 -16.15
CA ALA A 177 -13.22 22.64 -17.32
C ALA A 177 -13.39 21.15 -17.01
N ILE A 178 -13.62 20.78 -15.75
CA ILE A 178 -13.81 19.37 -15.37
C ILE A 178 -15.14 18.84 -15.95
N GLY A 179 -15.08 17.66 -16.56
CA GLY A 179 -16.18 16.99 -17.25
C GLY A 179 -16.42 17.49 -18.68
N SER A 180 -15.47 18.25 -19.26
CA SER A 180 -15.62 18.83 -20.60
C SER A 180 -14.80 18.13 -21.68
N ASP A 181 -14.09 17.06 -21.33
CA ASP A 181 -13.08 16.41 -22.17
C ASP A 181 -11.97 17.40 -22.57
N GLY A 182 -11.53 18.19 -21.59
CA GLY A 182 -10.54 19.23 -21.76
C GLY A 182 -9.14 18.71 -22.10
N PHE A 183 -8.28 19.58 -22.62
CA PHE A 183 -6.89 19.23 -22.91
C PHE A 183 -6.16 18.71 -21.66
N GLN A 184 -5.62 17.48 -21.75
CA GLN A 184 -4.97 16.77 -20.65
C GLN A 184 -5.85 16.57 -19.41
N GLU A 185 -7.16 16.51 -19.59
CA GLU A 185 -8.09 16.04 -18.56
C GLU A 185 -8.10 14.50 -18.52
N ALA A 186 -8.09 13.94 -17.31
CA ALA A 186 -8.39 12.53 -17.07
C ALA A 186 -9.09 12.40 -15.71
N ASP A 187 -10.07 11.49 -15.61
CA ASP A 187 -10.74 11.17 -14.35
C ASP A 187 -9.82 10.34 -13.44
N MET A 188 -8.82 10.99 -12.86
CA MET A 188 -7.87 10.32 -11.96
C MET A 188 -8.52 9.87 -10.66
N ILE A 189 -9.61 10.50 -10.23
CA ILE A 189 -10.38 10.02 -9.07
C ILE A 189 -11.03 8.68 -9.37
N GLY A 190 -11.63 8.51 -10.55
CA GLY A 190 -12.17 7.24 -11.03
C GLY A 190 -11.09 6.19 -11.26
N ILE A 191 -10.06 6.53 -12.04
CA ILE A 191 -8.97 5.61 -12.43
C ILE A 191 -8.21 5.10 -11.20
N SER A 192 -7.84 5.98 -10.27
CA SER A 192 -7.02 5.59 -9.12
C SER A 192 -7.80 4.99 -7.95
N ARG A 193 -9.15 4.98 -8.01
CA ARG A 193 -10.00 4.52 -6.90
C ARG A 193 -9.68 3.10 -6.44
N SER A 194 -9.36 2.21 -7.38
CA SER A 194 -9.09 0.80 -7.09
C SER A 194 -7.63 0.52 -6.75
N CYS A 195 -6.71 1.42 -7.07
CA CYS A 195 -5.28 1.29 -6.80
C CYS A 195 -4.76 2.25 -5.73
N THR A 196 -5.65 2.89 -4.96
CA THR A 196 -5.31 3.72 -3.79
C THR A 196 -6.12 3.31 -2.56
N LYS A 197 -5.58 3.59 -1.37
CA LYS A 197 -6.34 3.48 -0.11
C LYS A 197 -7.46 4.52 -0.05
N TRP A 198 -7.19 5.70 -0.60
CA TRP A 198 -8.08 6.84 -0.61
C TRP A 198 -7.59 7.85 -1.65
N ASN A 199 -8.54 8.54 -2.28
CA ASN A 199 -8.24 9.66 -3.14
C ASN A 199 -9.25 10.80 -2.98
N VAL A 200 -8.83 12.01 -3.35
CA VAL A 200 -9.68 13.20 -3.29
C VAL A 200 -9.28 14.21 -4.36
N MET A 201 -10.26 14.95 -4.85
CA MET A 201 -10.03 16.17 -5.62
C MET A 201 -10.30 17.37 -4.72
N VAL A 202 -9.32 18.28 -4.63
CA VAL A 202 -9.46 19.51 -3.86
C VAL A 202 -10.35 20.48 -4.64
N LYS A 203 -11.39 21.01 -4.00
CA LYS A 203 -12.35 21.90 -4.66
C LYS A 203 -12.15 23.37 -4.34
N ASP A 204 -11.53 23.66 -3.20
CA ASP A 204 -11.27 25.01 -2.72
C ASP A 204 -9.90 25.08 -2.03
N ILE A 205 -9.21 26.23 -2.14
CA ILE A 205 -7.89 26.44 -1.55
C ILE A 205 -7.87 26.26 -0.03
N ALA A 206 -8.96 26.61 0.66
CA ALA A 206 -9.11 26.44 2.10
C ALA A 206 -9.05 24.96 2.52
N GLU A 207 -9.31 24.03 1.60
CA GLU A 207 -9.23 22.59 1.87
C GLU A 207 -7.83 22.00 1.71
N ILE A 208 -6.92 22.65 0.95
CA ILE A 208 -5.58 22.09 0.63
C ILE A 208 -4.86 21.57 1.89
N PRO A 209 -4.69 22.36 2.97
CA PRO A 209 -3.96 21.90 4.15
C PRO A 209 -4.57 20.66 4.79
N ARG A 210 -5.90 20.67 4.93
CA ARG A 210 -6.64 19.54 5.50
C ARG A 210 -6.46 18.31 4.63
N ARG A 211 -6.67 18.40 3.31
CA ARG A 211 -6.55 17.23 2.41
C ARG A 211 -5.14 16.66 2.39
N ILE A 212 -4.11 17.49 2.51
CA ILE A 212 -2.73 17.03 2.68
C ILE A 212 -2.57 16.28 4.01
N ASN A 213 -3.04 16.83 5.13
CA ASN A 213 -3.01 16.13 6.42
C ASN A 213 -3.73 14.78 6.39
N GLU A 214 -4.90 14.73 5.75
CA GLU A 214 -5.67 13.49 5.56
C GLU A 214 -4.88 12.47 4.72
N ALA A 215 -4.28 12.92 3.61
CA ALA A 215 -3.49 12.08 2.72
C ALA A 215 -2.32 11.41 3.45
N PHE A 216 -1.47 12.20 4.14
CA PHE A 216 -0.34 11.67 4.89
C PHE A 216 -0.79 10.73 6.02
N LYS A 217 -1.86 11.09 6.75
CA LYS A 217 -2.37 10.24 7.83
C LYS A 217 -2.88 8.90 7.30
N ILE A 218 -3.69 8.90 6.24
CA ILE A 218 -4.24 7.68 5.64
C ILE A 218 -3.14 6.83 5.01
N ALA A 219 -2.16 7.44 4.32
CA ALA A 219 -1.06 6.70 3.70
C ALA A 219 -0.23 5.92 4.71
N ALA A 220 -0.02 6.49 5.91
CA ALA A 220 0.85 5.92 6.95
C ALA A 220 0.12 5.04 7.99
N SER A 221 -1.19 5.24 8.25
CA SER A 221 -1.91 4.52 9.32
C SER A 221 -2.41 3.13 8.92
N GLY A 222 -2.60 2.22 9.88
CA GLY A 222 -2.98 0.84 9.62
C GLY A 222 -1.92 0.14 8.76
N ARG A 223 -2.34 -0.70 7.81
CA ARG A 223 -1.42 -1.12 6.74
C ARG A 223 -1.12 0.09 5.84
N PRO A 224 0.14 0.50 5.66
CA PRO A 224 0.46 1.63 4.80
C PRO A 224 0.03 1.41 3.35
N GLY A 225 -0.09 2.48 2.58
CA GLY A 225 -0.45 2.38 1.17
C GLY A 225 -0.57 3.72 0.47
N PRO A 226 -0.86 3.70 -0.83
CA PRO A 226 -0.89 4.88 -1.68
C PRO A 226 -2.19 5.67 -1.50
N VAL A 227 -2.08 6.99 -1.57
CA VAL A 227 -3.21 7.91 -1.68
C VAL A 227 -2.97 8.90 -2.81
N LEU A 228 -4.04 9.47 -3.35
CA LEU A 228 -3.96 10.49 -4.39
C LEU A 228 -4.73 11.76 -4.03
N VAL A 229 -4.10 12.91 -4.21
CA VAL A 229 -4.70 14.23 -4.07
C VAL A 229 -4.63 14.95 -5.42
N ASP A 230 -5.79 15.13 -6.04
CA ASP A 230 -5.97 15.78 -7.33
C ASP A 230 -6.13 17.29 -7.12
N LEU A 231 -5.29 18.09 -7.79
CA LEU A 231 -5.06 19.51 -7.54
C LEU A 231 -5.41 20.35 -8.78
N PRO A 232 -6.65 20.88 -8.88
CA PRO A 232 -7.03 21.80 -9.97
C PRO A 232 -6.11 23.03 -10.05
N LYS A 233 -5.74 23.40 -11.27
CA LYS A 233 -4.78 24.50 -11.51
C LYS A 233 -5.27 25.86 -10.99
N ASP A 234 -6.56 26.12 -11.04
CA ASP A 234 -7.20 27.35 -10.54
C ASP A 234 -7.23 27.39 -9.01
N VAL A 235 -7.43 26.22 -8.36
CA VAL A 235 -7.33 26.10 -6.91
C VAL A 235 -5.90 26.35 -6.43
N THR A 236 -4.91 25.72 -7.07
CA THR A 236 -3.49 25.90 -6.70
C THR A 236 -2.94 27.29 -7.03
N ALA A 237 -3.47 27.97 -8.06
CA ALA A 237 -3.11 29.35 -8.40
C ALA A 237 -3.87 30.42 -7.58
N SER A 238 -5.00 30.07 -6.96
CA SER A 238 -5.77 31.03 -6.14
C SER A 238 -5.01 31.45 -4.88
N ILE A 239 -5.42 32.57 -4.27
CA ILE A 239 -4.85 33.12 -3.03
C ILE A 239 -5.83 32.93 -1.88
N LEU A 240 -5.36 32.36 -0.76
CA LEU A 240 -6.18 32.18 0.43
C LEU A 240 -6.44 33.52 1.11
N ARG A 241 -7.71 33.83 1.39
CA ARG A 241 -8.13 35.13 1.97
C ARG A 241 -8.69 35.04 3.39
N THR A 242 -8.86 33.83 3.91
CA THR A 242 -9.53 33.57 5.19
C THR A 242 -8.64 32.71 6.07
N ALA A 243 -8.66 32.98 7.38
CA ALA A 243 -8.01 32.12 8.36
C ALA A 243 -8.67 30.73 8.37
N LEU A 244 -7.88 29.70 8.67
CA LEU A 244 -8.32 28.30 8.68
C LEU A 244 -8.31 27.74 10.10
N PRO A 245 -9.10 26.71 10.42
CA PRO A 245 -8.96 25.99 11.67
C PRO A 245 -7.53 25.44 11.84
N PHE A 246 -6.90 25.67 13.00
CA PHE A 246 -5.51 25.29 13.30
C PHE A 246 -5.25 23.78 13.12
N LYS A 247 -6.25 22.93 13.39
CA LYS A 247 -6.20 21.49 13.12
C LYS A 247 -6.00 21.13 11.64
N HIS A 248 -6.39 22.00 10.72
CA HIS A 248 -6.20 21.78 9.28
C HIS A 248 -4.80 22.16 8.82
N THR A 249 -4.15 23.11 9.50
CA THR A 249 -2.84 23.64 9.12
C THR A 249 -1.70 22.95 9.86
N THR A 250 -1.99 22.25 10.96
CA THR A 250 -0.98 21.59 11.81
C THR A 250 -1.12 20.07 11.77
N PRO A 251 -0.16 19.34 11.19
CA PRO A 251 -0.17 17.87 11.17
C PRO A 251 -0.28 17.28 12.59
N GLY A 252 -1.13 16.27 12.75
CA GLY A 252 -1.30 15.56 14.03
C GLY A 252 -2.08 16.30 15.11
N TYR A 253 -2.53 17.54 14.86
CA TYR A 253 -3.32 18.30 15.83
C TYR A 253 -4.82 18.03 15.69
N GLY A 254 -5.44 17.49 16.75
CA GLY A 254 -6.87 17.22 16.82
C GLY A 254 -7.36 16.13 15.87
N ALA A 255 -8.66 15.82 15.95
CA ALA A 255 -9.29 14.87 15.04
C ALA A 255 -9.61 15.54 13.70
N LEU A 256 -9.07 15.00 12.61
CA LEU A 256 -9.31 15.49 11.24
C LEU A 256 -10.69 15.11 10.69
N GLY A 257 -11.45 14.26 11.40
CA GLY A 257 -12.74 13.76 10.90
C GLY A 257 -12.58 12.96 9.61
N LEU A 258 -11.55 12.12 9.54
CA LEU A 258 -11.27 11.29 8.37
C LEU A 258 -12.51 10.49 7.97
N PRO A 259 -12.76 10.28 6.67
CA PRO A 259 -13.78 9.33 6.23
C PRO A 259 -13.40 7.95 6.79
N SER A 260 -14.03 7.56 7.89
CA SER A 260 -13.91 6.23 8.44
C SER A 260 -14.83 5.33 7.65
N ASN A 261 -14.28 4.21 7.16
CA ASN A 261 -15.15 3.09 6.84
C ASN A 261 -15.85 2.72 8.16
N PRO A 262 -17.19 2.67 8.25
CA PRO A 262 -17.88 2.25 9.47
C PRO A 262 -17.46 0.85 9.94
N LEU A 263 -16.88 0.04 9.04
CA LEU A 263 -16.32 -1.28 9.31
C LEU A 263 -14.83 -1.26 9.70
N ALA A 264 -14.13 -0.13 9.56
CA ALA A 264 -12.77 0.06 10.03
C ALA A 264 -12.79 0.74 11.39
N LEU A 265 -12.66 -0.07 12.44
CA LEU A 265 -12.50 0.44 13.80
C LEU A 265 -11.16 1.21 13.91
N PRO A 266 -11.05 2.16 14.87
CA PRO A 266 -9.75 2.68 15.30
C PRO A 266 -8.80 1.50 15.58
N GLU A 267 -7.49 1.70 15.45
CA GLU A 267 -6.53 0.67 15.84
C GLU A 267 -6.87 0.19 17.27
N PRO A 268 -7.25 -1.09 17.44
CA PRO A 268 -7.70 -1.56 18.73
C PRO A 268 -6.51 -1.52 19.70
N PRO A 269 -6.74 -1.20 20.98
CA PRO A 269 -5.69 -1.38 21.99
C PRO A 269 -5.26 -2.84 22.04
N VAL A 270 -4.05 -3.09 22.52
CA VAL A 270 -3.53 -4.45 22.75
C VAL A 270 -4.53 -5.24 23.59
N ASP A 271 -5.05 -6.34 23.04
CA ASP A 271 -5.93 -7.26 23.76
C ASP A 271 -5.09 -8.21 24.61
N THR A 272 -4.88 -7.85 25.87
CA THR A 272 -4.11 -8.65 26.82
C THR A 272 -4.61 -10.09 26.96
N SER A 273 -5.92 -10.34 26.82
CA SER A 273 -6.47 -11.70 26.92
C SER A 273 -5.98 -12.57 25.75
N LEU A 274 -6.07 -12.04 24.53
CA LEU A 274 -5.58 -12.73 23.33
C LEU A 274 -4.05 -12.90 23.36
N ILE A 275 -3.31 -11.91 23.85
CA ILE A 275 -1.86 -12.00 24.02
C ILE A 275 -1.48 -13.13 24.98
N LEU A 276 -2.17 -13.24 26.13
CA LEU A 276 -1.91 -14.30 27.10
C LEU A 276 -2.29 -15.68 26.54
N GLN A 277 -3.39 -15.78 25.78
CA GLN A 277 -3.78 -17.02 25.10
C GLN A 277 -2.75 -17.42 24.03
N ALA A 278 -2.27 -16.47 23.22
CA ALA A 278 -1.23 -16.70 22.23
C ALA A 278 0.07 -17.21 22.89
N ALA A 279 0.54 -16.52 23.94
CA ALA A 279 1.72 -16.92 24.68
C ALA A 279 1.56 -18.32 25.32
N ALA A 280 0.39 -18.63 25.88
CA ALA A 280 0.10 -19.94 26.44
C ALA A 280 0.19 -21.06 25.39
N LEU A 281 -0.38 -20.84 24.19
CA LEU A 281 -0.33 -21.80 23.08
C LEU A 281 1.11 -22.00 22.58
N ILE A 282 1.88 -20.92 22.42
CA ILE A 282 3.31 -20.98 22.03
C ILE A 282 4.14 -21.76 23.06
N ASN A 283 3.89 -21.55 24.34
CA ASN A 283 4.59 -22.23 25.43
C ASN A 283 4.30 -23.73 25.49
N GLN A 284 3.12 -24.18 25.01
CA GLN A 284 2.74 -25.60 24.98
C GLN A 284 3.16 -26.31 23.69
N ALA A 285 3.39 -25.56 22.61
CA ALA A 285 3.80 -26.08 21.32
C ALA A 285 5.04 -26.97 21.45
N GLN A 286 5.13 -28.03 20.64
CA GLN A 286 6.31 -28.88 20.51
C GLN A 286 7.14 -28.47 19.29
N ARG A 287 6.48 -28.13 18.19
CA ARG A 287 7.09 -27.79 16.89
C ARG A 287 6.60 -26.41 16.35
N PRO A 288 6.79 -25.30 17.08
CA PRO A 288 6.36 -24.00 16.59
C PRO A 288 7.27 -23.51 15.47
N VAL A 289 6.70 -22.66 14.61
CA VAL A 289 7.42 -21.89 13.59
C VAL A 289 6.91 -20.46 13.60
N VAL A 290 7.84 -19.50 13.55
CA VAL A 290 7.50 -18.11 13.24
C VAL A 290 7.43 -17.93 11.73
N TYR A 291 6.34 -17.31 11.27
CA TYR A 291 6.12 -16.87 9.91
C TYR A 291 6.08 -15.33 9.89
N ALA A 292 7.22 -14.71 9.62
CA ALA A 292 7.38 -13.26 9.66
C ALA A 292 7.16 -12.63 8.27
N GLY A 293 6.32 -11.60 8.22
CA GLY A 293 6.08 -10.82 7.01
C GLY A 293 6.58 -9.38 7.12
N ALA A 294 6.24 -8.57 6.11
CA ALA A 294 6.63 -7.16 6.03
C ALA A 294 6.14 -6.31 7.21
N GLY A 295 5.06 -6.72 7.89
CA GLY A 295 4.56 -5.98 9.05
C GLY A 295 5.55 -5.91 10.22
N VAL A 296 6.48 -6.87 10.33
CA VAL A 296 7.56 -6.79 11.34
C VAL A 296 8.51 -5.62 11.06
N LEU A 297 8.63 -5.19 9.80
CA LEU A 297 9.49 -4.07 9.39
C LEU A 297 8.81 -2.70 9.57
N SER A 298 7.58 -2.65 10.11
CA SER A 298 6.85 -1.38 10.31
C SER A 298 7.52 -0.46 11.33
N SER A 299 8.39 -1.01 12.19
CA SER A 299 9.13 -0.28 13.22
C SER A 299 10.53 -0.86 13.39
N PRO A 300 11.54 -0.03 13.73
CA PRO A 300 12.89 -0.50 14.01
C PRO A 300 12.97 -1.50 15.18
N HIS A 301 11.97 -1.53 16.06
CA HIS A 301 11.89 -2.48 17.17
C HIS A 301 11.38 -3.87 16.76
N GLY A 302 10.73 -4.00 15.60
CA GLY A 302 10.15 -5.26 15.15
C GLY A 302 11.18 -6.39 14.99
N PRO A 303 12.28 -6.19 14.24
CA PRO A 303 13.36 -7.19 14.13
C PRO A 303 13.99 -7.55 15.48
N GLN A 304 14.12 -6.58 16.39
CA GLN A 304 14.69 -6.80 17.74
C GLN A 304 13.78 -7.71 18.58
N LEU A 305 12.47 -7.44 18.58
CA LEU A 305 11.48 -8.25 19.28
C LEU A 305 11.31 -9.64 18.63
N LEU A 306 11.44 -9.74 17.31
CA LEU A 306 11.42 -11.02 16.60
C LEU A 306 12.61 -11.89 17.02
N ALA A 307 13.81 -11.30 17.09
CA ALA A 307 15.00 -12.00 17.61
C ALA A 307 14.81 -12.45 19.07
N GLN A 308 14.26 -11.59 19.92
CA GLN A 308 13.96 -11.94 21.32
C GLN A 308 12.95 -13.09 21.42
N LEU A 309 11.88 -13.08 20.62
CA LEU A 309 10.90 -14.16 20.57
C LEU A 309 11.56 -15.49 20.15
N ALA A 310 12.38 -15.46 19.10
CA ALA A 310 13.08 -16.63 18.59
C ALA A 310 14.06 -17.21 19.61
N GLU A 311 14.82 -16.37 20.32
CA GLU A 311 15.74 -16.81 21.37
C GLU A 311 15.02 -17.32 22.61
N GLN A 312 14.11 -16.53 23.17
CA GLN A 312 13.43 -16.88 24.42
C GLN A 312 12.57 -18.13 24.27
N GLY A 313 11.81 -18.25 23.17
CA GLY A 313 10.96 -19.41 22.91
C GLY A 313 11.68 -20.58 22.27
N ASN A 314 12.96 -20.41 21.89
CA ASN A 314 13.73 -21.32 21.07
C ASN A 314 12.97 -21.73 19.80
N ILE A 315 12.55 -20.76 18.97
CA ILE A 315 11.63 -20.97 17.85
C ILE A 315 12.33 -20.70 16.51
N PRO A 316 12.24 -21.60 15.52
CA PRO A 316 12.75 -21.33 14.18
C PRO A 316 11.89 -20.28 13.45
N VAL A 317 12.54 -19.46 12.62
CA VAL A 317 11.93 -18.30 11.95
C VAL A 317 12.06 -18.43 10.44
N CYS A 318 10.95 -18.36 9.72
CA CYS A 318 10.93 -18.16 8.28
C CYS A 318 10.30 -16.80 7.93
N THR A 319 10.66 -16.27 6.77
CA THR A 319 10.20 -14.96 6.30
C THR A 319 9.50 -15.05 4.95
N THR A 320 8.56 -14.15 4.67
CA THR A 320 8.12 -13.93 3.27
C THR A 320 9.23 -13.24 2.47
N LEU A 321 9.08 -13.17 1.14
CA LEU A 321 9.92 -12.33 0.28
C LEU A 321 10.01 -10.88 0.80
N GLN A 322 8.88 -10.30 1.21
CA GLN A 322 8.82 -8.93 1.73
C GLN A 322 9.23 -8.80 3.22
N GLY A 323 9.43 -9.92 3.91
CA GLY A 323 9.95 -9.99 5.28
C GLY A 323 11.46 -10.26 5.34
N LEU A 324 12.13 -10.44 4.20
CA LEU A 324 13.59 -10.60 4.16
C LEU A 324 14.28 -9.40 4.83
N GLY A 325 15.26 -9.69 5.70
CA GLY A 325 15.92 -8.72 6.56
C GLY A 325 15.26 -8.47 7.92
N ALA A 326 14.05 -9.00 8.18
CA ALA A 326 13.43 -8.92 9.51
C ALA A 326 14.11 -9.83 10.54
N PHE A 327 14.81 -10.87 10.09
CA PHE A 327 15.55 -11.81 10.91
C PHE A 327 16.93 -12.06 10.30
N ASP A 328 17.95 -12.25 11.15
CA ASP A 328 19.31 -12.55 10.70
C ASP A 328 19.37 -13.96 10.10
N GLU A 329 19.63 -14.05 8.80
CA GLU A 329 19.66 -15.32 8.09
C GLU A 329 20.90 -16.17 8.42
N THR A 330 21.96 -15.59 8.97
CA THR A 330 23.12 -16.33 9.48
C THR A 330 22.82 -17.04 10.80
N HIS A 331 21.73 -16.65 11.46
CA HIS A 331 21.33 -17.21 12.73
C HIS A 331 20.89 -18.68 12.59
N PRO A 332 21.29 -19.61 13.48
CA PRO A 332 20.97 -21.04 13.35
C PRO A 332 19.47 -21.35 13.27
N LYS A 333 18.64 -20.52 13.90
CA LYS A 333 17.18 -20.62 13.91
C LYS A 333 16.50 -20.08 12.63
N SER A 334 17.24 -19.46 11.71
CA SER A 334 16.69 -19.00 10.43
C SER A 334 16.32 -20.18 9.53
N LEU A 335 15.15 -20.13 8.92
CA LEU A 335 14.70 -21.05 7.88
C LEU A 335 14.77 -20.41 6.48
N HIS A 336 15.26 -19.17 6.38
CA HIS A 336 15.18 -18.34 5.17
C HIS A 336 13.75 -18.13 4.67
N MET A 337 13.62 -17.71 3.42
CA MET A 337 12.33 -17.49 2.75
C MET A 337 11.54 -18.78 2.60
N LEU A 338 10.22 -18.76 2.87
CA LEU A 338 9.29 -19.84 2.50
C LEU A 338 8.48 -19.50 1.23
N GLY A 339 7.78 -20.50 0.69
CA GLY A 339 6.84 -20.34 -0.42
C GLY A 339 7.27 -21.08 -1.70
N MET A 340 6.66 -20.70 -2.83
CA MET A 340 6.81 -21.34 -4.14
C MET A 340 8.27 -21.53 -4.57
N HIS A 341 9.10 -20.52 -4.33
CA HIS A 341 10.55 -20.54 -4.56
C HIS A 341 11.35 -20.33 -3.27
N GLY A 342 10.72 -20.62 -2.13
CA GLY A 342 11.38 -20.60 -0.83
C GLY A 342 12.25 -21.84 -0.61
N SER A 343 12.92 -21.86 0.54
CA SER A 343 13.69 -23.01 0.97
C SER A 343 12.77 -24.20 1.24
N ALA A 344 13.21 -25.39 0.82
CA ALA A 344 12.46 -26.61 1.08
C ALA A 344 12.33 -26.89 2.58
N TYR A 345 13.34 -26.56 3.39
CA TYR A 345 13.29 -26.73 4.84
C TYR A 345 12.32 -25.76 5.53
N ALA A 346 12.14 -24.53 5.06
CA ALA A 346 11.07 -23.65 5.57
C ALA A 346 9.70 -24.22 5.24
N ASN A 347 9.50 -24.68 4.00
CA ASN A 347 8.22 -25.25 3.56
C ASN A 347 7.88 -26.53 4.34
N LEU A 348 8.85 -27.43 4.55
CA LEU A 348 8.67 -28.64 5.36
C LEU A 348 8.38 -28.29 6.82
N ALA A 349 9.12 -27.34 7.41
CA ALA A 349 8.87 -26.89 8.77
C ALA A 349 7.45 -26.31 8.92
N MET A 350 7.01 -25.47 7.98
CA MET A 350 5.65 -24.92 7.95
C MET A 350 4.57 -26.00 7.91
N GLN A 351 4.79 -27.06 7.12
CA GLN A 351 3.83 -28.16 6.98
C GLN A 351 3.77 -29.08 8.21
N GLN A 352 4.88 -29.17 8.97
CA GLN A 352 5.02 -30.06 10.14
C GLN A 352 4.84 -29.34 11.48
N ALA A 353 4.76 -28.01 11.47
CA ALA A 353 4.56 -27.20 12.66
C ALA A 353 3.19 -27.47 13.30
N ASP A 354 3.17 -27.59 14.62
CA ASP A 354 1.92 -27.68 15.40
C ASP A 354 1.38 -26.30 15.75
N VAL A 355 2.25 -25.28 15.87
CA VAL A 355 1.88 -23.88 16.04
C VAL A 355 2.57 -23.01 15.00
N ILE A 356 1.79 -22.20 14.28
CA ILE A 356 2.29 -21.19 13.36
C ILE A 356 2.03 -19.81 13.95
N ILE A 357 3.08 -19.02 14.10
CA ILE A 357 3.03 -17.66 14.64
C ILE A 357 3.21 -16.70 13.46
N ALA A 358 2.09 -16.30 12.85
CA ALA A 358 2.09 -15.38 11.71
C ALA A 358 2.19 -13.93 12.19
N LEU A 359 3.32 -13.28 11.91
CA LEU A 359 3.64 -11.93 12.36
C LEU A 359 3.63 -10.97 11.17
N GLY A 360 2.56 -10.19 11.01
CA GLY A 360 2.49 -9.15 9.98
C GLY A 360 2.56 -9.70 8.55
N ALA A 361 1.95 -10.86 8.32
CA ALA A 361 1.94 -11.58 7.06
C ALA A 361 0.51 -11.93 6.60
N ARG A 362 0.28 -12.03 5.29
CA ARG A 362 -1.07 -12.08 4.70
C ARG A 362 -1.48 -13.40 4.03
N PHE A 363 -0.71 -14.46 4.25
CA PHE A 363 -0.92 -15.79 3.64
C PHE A 363 -1.16 -15.73 2.12
N ASP A 364 -0.22 -15.13 1.40
CA ASP A 364 -0.26 -15.04 -0.07
C ASP A 364 -0.29 -16.44 -0.74
N ASP A 365 -0.81 -16.51 -1.96
CA ASP A 365 -0.89 -17.77 -2.73
C ASP A 365 0.50 -18.31 -3.11
N HIS A 366 1.49 -17.43 -3.32
CA HIS A 366 2.88 -17.82 -3.53
C HIS A 366 3.55 -18.31 -2.24
N VAL A 367 2.95 -18.08 -1.07
CA VAL A 367 3.40 -18.64 0.21
C VAL A 367 2.70 -19.98 0.49
N THR A 368 1.37 -19.99 0.37
CA THR A 368 0.53 -21.11 0.81
C THR A 368 0.48 -22.26 -0.19
N GLY A 369 0.70 -21.99 -1.48
CA GLY A 369 0.54 -22.97 -2.54
C GLY A 369 -0.90 -23.49 -2.59
N LYS A 370 -1.09 -24.80 -2.39
CA LYS A 370 -2.44 -25.39 -2.31
C LYS A 370 -3.01 -25.18 -0.90
N ILE A 371 -3.92 -24.21 -0.76
CA ILE A 371 -4.54 -23.81 0.51
C ILE A 371 -5.09 -25.01 1.31
N ASP A 372 -5.84 -25.91 0.68
CA ASP A 372 -6.41 -27.09 1.38
C ASP A 372 -5.36 -28.05 1.95
N ALA A 373 -4.13 -28.00 1.42
CA ALA A 373 -3.00 -28.80 1.87
C ALA A 373 -2.02 -28.01 2.75
N PHE A 374 -2.26 -26.72 2.99
CA PHE A 374 -1.38 -25.87 3.80
C PHE A 374 -1.47 -26.21 5.29
N ALA A 375 -0.33 -26.24 5.97
CA ALA A 375 -0.21 -26.41 7.44
C ALA A 375 -1.10 -27.53 8.04
N PRO A 376 -1.04 -28.78 7.53
CA PRO A 376 -1.91 -29.85 8.01
C PRO A 376 -1.66 -30.21 9.48
N ALA A 377 -0.40 -30.14 9.95
CA ALA A 377 -0.06 -30.41 11.34
C ALA A 377 -0.66 -29.37 12.30
N ALA A 378 -0.58 -28.08 11.96
CA ALA A 378 -1.19 -27.01 12.77
C ALA A 378 -2.72 -27.12 12.80
N ARG A 379 -3.35 -27.45 11.67
CA ARG A 379 -4.82 -27.68 11.61
C ARG A 379 -5.25 -28.88 12.45
N ALA A 380 -4.49 -29.98 12.40
CA ALA A 380 -4.76 -31.15 13.24
C ALA A 380 -4.58 -30.82 14.74
N ALA A 381 -3.52 -30.10 15.09
CA ALA A 381 -3.26 -29.66 16.46
C ALA A 381 -4.34 -28.69 16.98
N ALA A 382 -4.87 -27.82 16.12
CA ALA A 382 -6.01 -26.95 16.44
C ALA A 382 -7.27 -27.74 16.80
N THR A 383 -7.58 -28.82 16.06
CA THR A 383 -8.73 -29.69 16.37
C THR A 383 -8.57 -30.40 17.72
N GLN A 384 -7.33 -30.62 18.15
CA GLN A 384 -6.99 -31.23 19.43
C GLN A 384 -6.82 -30.21 20.57
N GLY A 385 -6.94 -28.91 20.29
CA GLY A 385 -6.74 -27.84 21.27
C GLY A 385 -5.29 -27.69 21.78
N CYS A 386 -4.32 -28.27 21.07
CA CYS A 386 -2.90 -28.28 21.48
C CYS A 386 -1.99 -27.52 20.51
N GLY A 387 -2.55 -26.86 19.49
CA GLY A 387 -1.82 -26.04 18.54
C GLY A 387 -2.74 -25.22 17.64
N GLY A 388 -2.23 -24.76 16.50
CA GLY A 388 -2.98 -23.96 15.54
C GLY A 388 -2.23 -22.78 14.94
N ILE A 389 -2.97 -21.84 14.37
CA ILE A 389 -2.44 -20.63 13.75
C ILE A 389 -2.78 -19.42 14.64
N ILE A 390 -1.74 -18.70 15.06
CA ILE A 390 -1.84 -17.40 15.73
C ILE A 390 -1.52 -16.34 14.70
N HIS A 391 -2.42 -15.38 14.48
CA HIS A 391 -2.28 -14.40 13.40
C HIS A 391 -2.29 -12.97 13.93
N PHE A 392 -1.13 -12.32 13.91
CA PHE A 392 -0.96 -10.92 14.23
C PHE A 392 -1.07 -10.08 12.96
N GLU A 393 -2.13 -9.28 12.85
CA GLU A 393 -2.45 -8.52 11.65
C GLU A 393 -3.18 -7.22 12.00
N ILE A 394 -2.76 -6.13 11.35
CA ILE A 394 -3.32 -4.79 11.60
C ILE A 394 -4.61 -4.56 10.81
N LEU A 395 -4.80 -5.24 9.68
CA LEU A 395 -5.99 -5.14 8.86
C LEU A 395 -6.99 -6.27 9.13
N PRO A 396 -8.17 -5.98 9.69
CA PRO A 396 -9.22 -6.97 9.90
C PRO A 396 -9.57 -7.76 8.64
N LYS A 397 -9.55 -7.12 7.45
CA LYS A 397 -9.85 -7.76 6.17
C LYS A 397 -8.90 -8.89 5.77
N ASN A 398 -7.72 -8.98 6.38
CA ASN A 398 -6.73 -10.03 6.09
C ASN A 398 -6.81 -11.20 7.07
N VAL A 399 -7.41 -11.02 8.24
CA VAL A 399 -7.65 -12.10 9.20
C VAL A 399 -8.76 -13.01 8.68
N ASN A 400 -8.57 -14.34 8.81
CA ASN A 400 -9.51 -15.36 8.34
C ASN A 400 -9.88 -15.27 6.85
N LYS A 401 -9.08 -14.54 6.05
CA LYS A 401 -9.34 -14.33 4.62
C LYS A 401 -8.93 -15.54 3.77
N VAL A 402 -7.76 -16.12 4.08
CA VAL A 402 -7.17 -17.23 3.30
C VAL A 402 -7.10 -18.51 4.13
N VAL A 403 -6.64 -18.38 5.37
CA VAL A 403 -6.57 -19.46 6.36
C VAL A 403 -7.26 -19.01 7.63
N GLU A 404 -7.90 -19.94 8.33
CA GLU A 404 -8.51 -19.69 9.63
C GLU A 404 -7.43 -19.53 10.70
N ALA A 405 -7.47 -18.43 11.43
CA ALA A 405 -6.64 -18.18 12.61
C ALA A 405 -7.39 -18.64 13.85
N ASN A 406 -6.75 -19.50 14.66
CA ASN A 406 -7.29 -19.93 15.94
C ASN A 406 -7.23 -18.82 16.98
N ILE A 407 -6.18 -18.00 16.93
CA ILE A 407 -6.03 -16.81 17.78
C ILE A 407 -5.70 -15.61 16.87
N PRO A 408 -6.72 -14.84 16.45
CA PRO A 408 -6.52 -13.61 15.67
C PRO A 408 -6.20 -12.43 16.59
N VAL A 409 -4.98 -11.91 16.52
CA VAL A 409 -4.53 -10.74 17.30
C VAL A 409 -4.53 -9.52 16.38
N LEU A 410 -5.56 -8.67 16.52
CA LEU A 410 -5.68 -7.44 15.74
C LEU A 410 -4.81 -6.31 16.30
N GLY A 411 -4.22 -5.51 15.41
CA GLY A 411 -3.45 -4.32 15.76
C GLY A 411 -2.01 -4.37 15.27
N ASP A 412 -1.20 -3.39 15.69
CA ASP A 412 0.21 -3.33 15.31
C ASP A 412 0.98 -4.54 15.85
N VAL A 413 1.65 -5.26 14.96
CA VAL A 413 2.36 -6.49 15.31
C VAL A 413 3.53 -6.24 16.26
N VAL A 414 4.20 -5.09 16.15
CA VAL A 414 5.37 -4.77 16.98
C VAL A 414 4.93 -4.45 18.42
N GLN A 415 3.85 -3.69 18.59
CA GLN A 415 3.23 -3.46 19.91
C GLN A 415 2.72 -4.75 20.54
N ASN A 416 2.02 -5.58 19.78
CA ASN A 416 1.49 -6.85 20.25
C ASN A 416 2.62 -7.85 20.57
N MET A 417 3.70 -7.88 19.80
CA MET A 417 4.91 -8.66 20.11
C MET A 417 5.57 -8.18 21.40
N ALA A 418 5.69 -6.86 21.61
CA ALA A 418 6.27 -6.29 22.83
C ALA A 418 5.47 -6.71 24.08
N ALA A 419 4.15 -6.83 23.97
CA ALA A 419 3.29 -7.35 25.04
C ALA A 419 3.40 -8.88 25.20
N MET A 420 3.59 -9.62 24.11
CA MET A 420 3.65 -11.09 24.13
C MET A 420 4.98 -11.67 24.62
N VAL A 421 6.11 -11.13 24.15
CA VAL A 421 7.46 -11.66 24.40
C VAL A 421 7.75 -11.92 25.89
N PRO A 422 7.40 -11.02 26.84
CA PRO A 422 7.61 -11.25 28.27
C PRO A 422 6.93 -12.49 28.85
N HIS A 423 5.92 -13.04 28.16
CA HIS A 423 5.19 -14.23 28.59
C HIS A 423 5.69 -15.53 27.95
N ILE A 424 6.70 -15.45 27.08
CA ILE A 424 7.27 -16.59 26.39
C ILE A 424 8.29 -17.29 27.29
N ARG A 425 8.21 -18.62 27.35
CA ARG A 425 9.08 -19.49 28.13
C ARG A 425 9.93 -20.33 27.20
N THR A 426 11.16 -20.59 27.63
CA THR A 426 12.07 -21.44 26.87
C THR A 426 11.67 -22.92 26.95
N ALA A 427 11.88 -23.63 25.84
CA ALA A 427 11.73 -25.06 25.73
C ALA A 427 12.89 -25.63 24.88
N PRO A 428 13.44 -26.82 25.21
CA PRO A 428 14.65 -27.33 24.56
C PRO A 428 14.44 -27.70 23.08
N ARG A 429 13.24 -28.17 22.71
CA ARG A 429 12.84 -28.49 21.31
C ARG A 429 13.88 -29.29 20.51
N THR A 430 14.62 -30.18 21.17
CA THR A 430 15.79 -30.88 20.60
C THR A 430 15.44 -31.65 19.34
N GLN A 431 14.36 -32.44 19.36
CA GLN A 431 13.93 -33.20 18.19
C GLN A 431 13.53 -32.29 17.04
N TRP A 432 12.85 -31.17 17.32
CA TRP A 432 12.39 -30.25 16.29
C TRP A 432 13.55 -29.61 15.53
N PHE A 433 14.59 -29.16 16.25
CA PHE A 433 15.79 -28.65 15.62
C PHE A 433 16.62 -29.74 14.92
N ALA A 434 16.58 -30.99 15.41
CA ALA A 434 17.22 -32.11 14.71
C ALA A 434 16.57 -32.37 13.34
N ASP A 435 15.24 -32.34 13.27
CA ASP A 435 14.48 -32.49 12.02
C ASP A 435 14.80 -31.35 11.05
N ILE A 436 14.80 -30.10 11.53
CA ILE A 436 15.15 -28.92 10.74
C ILE A 436 16.59 -28.98 10.22
N ALA A 437 17.56 -29.37 11.06
CA ALA A 437 18.95 -29.50 10.66
C ALA A 437 19.12 -30.59 9.58
N ALA A 438 18.40 -31.70 9.70
CA ALA A 438 18.38 -32.75 8.69
C ALA A 438 17.81 -32.24 7.35
N TRP A 439 16.73 -31.46 7.37
CA TRP A 439 16.16 -30.86 6.16
C TRP A 439 17.08 -29.82 5.53
N LYS A 440 17.71 -28.94 6.31
CA LYS A 440 18.70 -27.98 5.80
C LYS A 440 19.86 -28.66 5.08
N LYS A 441 20.34 -29.78 5.63
CA LYS A 441 21.41 -30.58 5.02
C LYS A 441 20.95 -31.30 3.74
N THR A 442 19.73 -31.81 3.74
CA THR A 442 19.21 -32.62 2.62
C THR A 442 18.75 -31.76 1.44
N TYR A 443 18.17 -30.60 1.73
CA TYR A 443 17.55 -29.72 0.73
C TYR A 443 18.10 -28.29 0.78
N PRO A 444 19.42 -28.09 0.59
CA PRO A 444 19.98 -26.75 0.45
C PRO A 444 19.53 -26.11 -0.87
N PHE A 445 19.73 -24.80 -1.00
CA PHE A 445 19.72 -24.18 -2.32
C PHE A 445 20.92 -24.72 -3.11
N THR A 446 20.66 -25.39 -4.22
CA THR A 446 21.69 -26.01 -5.06
C THR A 446 21.36 -25.84 -6.53
N PHE A 447 22.40 -25.84 -7.35
CA PHE A 447 22.31 -25.73 -8.80
C PHE A 447 23.57 -26.37 -9.42
N THR A 448 23.51 -26.69 -10.71
CA THR A 448 24.70 -27.17 -11.43
C THR A 448 25.62 -25.99 -11.78
N PRO A 449 26.86 -25.94 -11.26
CA PRO A 449 27.78 -24.83 -11.52
C PRO A 449 28.15 -24.68 -13.00
N SER A 450 28.69 -23.52 -13.34
CA SER A 450 29.28 -23.27 -14.66
C SER A 450 30.50 -24.15 -14.89
N VAL A 451 30.65 -24.63 -16.12
CA VAL A 451 31.90 -25.25 -16.59
C VAL A 451 32.83 -24.18 -17.13
N GLU A 452 34.14 -24.44 -17.11
CA GLU A 452 35.14 -23.52 -17.64
C GLU A 452 34.83 -23.15 -19.10
N GLY A 453 34.93 -21.85 -19.42
CA GLY A 453 34.62 -21.31 -20.75
C GLY A 453 33.11 -21.13 -21.05
N ALA A 454 32.21 -21.57 -20.18
CA ALA A 454 30.77 -21.31 -20.30
C ALA A 454 30.36 -19.96 -19.70
N ARG A 455 29.13 -19.52 -20.01
CA ARG A 455 28.52 -18.36 -19.34
C ARG A 455 28.21 -18.70 -17.89
N MET A 456 28.49 -17.75 -17.00
CA MET A 456 28.18 -17.82 -15.57
C MET A 456 26.69 -18.10 -15.34
N LYS A 457 26.38 -18.95 -14.36
CA LYS A 457 25.01 -19.18 -13.90
C LYS A 457 24.54 -17.97 -13.10
N PRO A 458 23.25 -17.58 -13.18
CA PRO A 458 22.75 -16.44 -12.43
C PRO A 458 22.90 -16.60 -10.91
N GLN A 459 22.86 -17.83 -10.40
CA GLN A 459 23.08 -18.13 -8.99
C GLN A 459 24.50 -17.77 -8.53
N GLU A 460 25.52 -18.07 -9.33
CA GLU A 460 26.92 -17.74 -9.03
C GLU A 460 27.13 -16.23 -8.96
N VAL A 461 26.41 -15.46 -9.78
CA VAL A 461 26.47 -13.99 -9.74
C VAL A 461 25.95 -13.45 -8.41
N ILE A 462 24.87 -14.04 -7.88
CA ILE A 462 24.28 -13.62 -6.59
C ILE A 462 25.14 -14.06 -5.41
N GLU A 463 25.74 -15.26 -5.44
CA GLU A 463 26.62 -15.74 -4.37
C GLU A 463 27.93 -14.93 -4.27
N ALA A 464 28.37 -14.31 -5.37
CA ALA A 464 29.59 -13.51 -5.41
C ALA A 464 29.41 -12.03 -5.01
N LEU A 465 28.17 -11.52 -5.06
CA LEU A 465 27.80 -10.15 -4.68
C LEU A 465 27.74 -10.02 -3.15
#